data_AF-A0A1F9SRB7-F1
#
_entry.id   AF-A0A1F9SRB7-F1
#
_cell.length_a   1.000
_cell.length_b   1.000
_cell.length_c   1.000
_cell.angle_alpha   90.00
_cell.angle_beta   90.00
_cell.angle_gamma   90.00
#
_symmetry.space_group_name_H-M   'P 1'
#
loop_
_entity.id
_entity.type
_entity.pdbx_description
1 polymer ?
#
loop_
_entity_poly.entity_id
_entity_poly.type
_entity_poly.pdbx_seq_one_letter_code
_entity_poly.pdbx_strand_id
1 'polypeptide(L)'
;MLKKTRNLRLAALGALCAVFFLFAWENVQAVRLGYTIEKLRREIKDLESANTYLKKEIQTSLSPEKLEAEAVKLGMVYPEPGAIVLLDGAQDVKKEGRGWLAKLFRLNKAS
;
A
#
# COMPACT_ATOMS: atom_id res chain seq x y z
N MET A 1 38.98 48.97 29.43
CA MET A 1 39.00 47.52 29.04
C MET A 1 37.70 46.76 29.35
N LEU A 2 36.80 47.22 30.25
CA LEU A 2 35.56 46.51 30.59
C LEU A 2 34.52 46.35 29.46
N LYS A 3 34.49 47.24 28.45
CA LYS A 3 33.52 47.14 27.35
C LYS A 3 33.76 45.91 26.46
N LYS A 4 35.03 45.54 26.23
CA LYS A 4 35.41 44.43 25.35
C LYS A 4 35.04 43.07 25.95
N THR A 5 35.24 42.90 27.26
CA THR A 5 34.85 41.68 27.99
C THR A 5 33.34 41.52 28.09
N ARG A 6 32.59 42.62 28.25
CA ARG A 6 31.12 42.59 28.23
C ARG A 6 30.57 42.18 26.85
N ASN A 7 31.12 42.73 25.77
CA ASN A 7 30.71 42.37 24.42
C ASN A 7 31.02 40.91 24.08
N LEU A 8 32.17 40.39 24.54
CA LEU A 8 32.53 38.97 24.42
C LEU A 8 31.55 38.05 25.16
N ARG A 9 31.16 38.40 26.39
CA ARG A 9 30.18 37.63 27.16
C ARG A 9 28.81 37.62 26.49
N LEU A 10 28.38 38.76 25.95
CA LEU A 10 27.12 38.86 25.20
C LEU A 10 27.17 38.05 23.89
N ALA A 11 28.30 38.07 23.17
CA ALA A 11 28.49 37.25 21.98
C ALA A 11 28.48 35.75 22.30
N ALA A 12 29.14 35.34 23.39
CA ALA A 12 29.14 33.95 23.85
C ALA A 12 27.72 33.49 24.26
N LEU A 13 26.96 34.35 24.95
CA LEU A 13 25.57 34.06 25.31
C LEU A 13 24.69 33.93 24.07
N GLY A 14 24.84 34.85 23.09
CA GLY A 14 24.11 34.78 21.82
C GLY A 14 24.42 33.51 21.03
N ALA A 15 25.70 33.13 20.96
CA ALA A 15 26.12 31.88 20.31
C ALA A 15 25.52 30.65 21.01
N LEU A 16 25.53 30.62 22.35
CA LEU A 16 24.93 29.55 23.13
C LEU A 16 23.41 29.44 22.85
N CYS A 17 22.69 30.56 22.88
CA CYS A 17 21.27 30.60 22.54
C CYS A 17 20.99 30.10 21.11
N ALA A 18 21.82 30.47 20.14
CA ALA A 18 21.67 30.01 18.76
C ALA A 18 21.82 28.50 18.63
N VAL A 19 22.79 27.89 19.33
CA VAL A 19 22.99 26.43 19.35
C VAL A 19 21.77 25.73 19.94
N PHE A 20 21.24 26.21 21.08
CA PHE A 20 20.03 25.63 21.67
C PHE A 20 18.81 25.77 20.76
N PHE A 21 18.68 26.89 20.05
CA PHE A 21 17.60 27.10 19.11
C PHE A 21 17.67 26.14 17.92
N LEU A 22 18.85 25.95 17.34
CA LEU A 22 19.07 24.97 16.27
C LEU A 22 18.76 23.55 16.75
N PHE A 23 19.21 23.17 17.94
CA PHE A 23 18.90 21.86 18.50
C PHE A 23 17.40 21.65 18.72
N ALA A 24 16.69 22.65 19.25
CA ALA A 24 15.25 22.59 19.40
C ALA A 24 14.55 22.48 18.02
N TRP A 25 15.04 23.22 17.02
CA TRP A 25 14.51 23.19 15.66
C TRP A 25 14.67 21.82 14.99
N GLU A 26 15.83 21.18 15.14
CA GLU A 26 16.08 19.82 14.67
C GLU A 26 15.13 18.81 15.31
N ASN A 27 14.93 18.91 16.64
CA ASN A 27 13.98 18.04 17.34
C ASN A 27 12.55 18.22 16.83
N VAL A 28 12.11 19.45 16.58
CA VAL A 28 10.77 19.73 16.01
C VAL A 28 10.64 19.14 14.61
N GLN A 29 11.68 19.22 13.77
CA GLN A 29 11.66 18.60 12.44
C GLN A 29 11.64 17.07 12.51
N ALA A 30 12.45 16.47 13.40
CA ALA A 30 12.49 15.03 13.61
C ALA A 30 11.12 14.49 14.06
N VAL A 31 10.44 15.21 14.96
CA VAL A 31 9.08 14.88 15.41
C VAL A 31 8.08 14.92 14.25
N ARG A 32 8.12 15.97 13.40
CA ARG A 32 7.25 16.06 12.20
C ARG A 32 7.48 14.92 11.22
N LEU A 33 8.74 14.51 11.02
CA LEU A 33 9.09 13.37 10.17
C LEU A 33 8.57 12.06 10.78
N GLY A 34 8.71 11.87 12.09
CA GLY A 34 8.18 10.73 12.82
C GLY A 34 6.66 10.58 12.67
N TYR A 35 5.90 11.68 12.77
CA TYR A 35 4.45 11.66 12.53
C TYR A 35 4.08 11.27 11.10
N THR A 36 4.88 11.72 10.12
CA THR A 36 4.63 11.39 8.71
C THR A 36 4.87 9.90 8.47
N ILE A 37 5.94 9.34 9.02
CA ILE A 37 6.24 7.90 8.95
C ILE A 37 5.15 7.09 9.62
N GLU A 38 4.71 7.49 10.82
CA GLU A 38 3.65 6.80 11.55
C GLU A 38 2.31 6.86 10.81
N LYS A 39 1.99 7.98 10.15
CA LYS A 39 0.81 8.10 9.29
C LYS A 39 0.90 7.13 8.10
N LEU A 40 2.01 7.12 7.37
CA LEU A 40 2.21 6.21 6.24
C LEU A 40 2.14 4.73 6.69
N ARG A 41 2.70 4.41 7.85
CA ARG A 41 2.66 3.05 8.41
C ARG A 41 1.24 2.60 8.72
N ARG A 42 0.39 3.51 9.21
CA ARG A 42 -1.04 3.24 9.44
C ARG A 42 -1.76 3.00 8.14
N GLU A 43 -1.55 3.84 7.13
CA GLU A 43 -2.17 3.67 5.81
C GLU A 43 -1.81 2.32 5.17
N ILE A 44 -0.54 1.89 5.26
CA ILE A 44 -0.12 0.57 4.77
C ILE A 44 -0.87 -0.55 5.49
N LYS A 45 -0.94 -0.49 6.82
CA LYS A 45 -1.62 -1.51 7.63
C LYS A 45 -3.11 -1.58 7.31
N ASP A 46 -3.76 -0.43 7.12
CA ASP A 46 -5.17 -0.36 6.76
C ASP A 46 -5.41 -0.98 5.38
N LEU A 47 -4.56 -0.68 4.39
CA LEU A 47 -4.62 -1.30 3.06
C LEU A 47 -4.40 -2.82 3.09
N GLU A 48 -3.43 -3.30 3.86
CA GLU A 48 -3.19 -4.75 4.02
C GLU A 48 -4.38 -5.46 4.66
N SER A 49 -5.00 -4.83 5.66
CA SER A 49 -6.19 -5.36 6.33
C SER A 49 -7.38 -5.44 5.36
N ALA A 50 -7.60 -4.39 4.57
CA ALA A 50 -8.64 -4.34 3.55
C ALA A 50 -8.41 -5.40 2.46
N ASN A 51 -7.17 -5.56 2.00
CA ASN A 51 -6.82 -6.59 1.02
C ASN A 51 -7.09 -8.00 1.55
N THR A 52 -6.73 -8.26 2.80
CA THR A 52 -6.98 -9.55 3.46
C THR A 52 -8.47 -9.82 3.61
N TYR A 53 -9.25 -8.80 3.99
CA TYR A 53 -10.70 -8.89 4.08
C TYR A 53 -11.33 -9.20 2.72
N LEU A 54 -11.00 -8.44 1.68
CA LEU A 54 -11.51 -8.64 0.32
C LEU A 54 -11.16 -10.03 -0.23
N LYS A 55 -9.94 -10.52 0.02
CA LYS A 55 -9.56 -11.89 -0.36
C LYS A 55 -10.44 -12.94 0.31
N LYS A 56 -10.73 -12.78 1.60
CA LYS A 56 -11.67 -13.66 2.31
C LYS A 56 -13.06 -13.59 1.70
N GLU A 57 -13.55 -12.38 1.43
CA GLU A 57 -14.87 -12.19 0.83
C GLU A 57 -14.98 -12.81 -0.57
N ILE A 58 -13.93 -12.71 -1.39
CA ILE A 58 -13.83 -13.40 -2.67
C ILE A 58 -13.86 -14.92 -2.47
N GLN A 59 -13.08 -15.46 -1.54
CA GLN A 59 -13.06 -16.90 -1.25
C GLN A 59 -14.41 -17.39 -0.72
N THR A 60 -15.09 -16.61 0.10
CA THR A 60 -16.43 -16.91 0.60
C THR A 60 -17.48 -16.77 -0.50
N SER A 61 -17.33 -15.83 -1.44
CA SER A 61 -18.27 -15.64 -2.56
C SER A 61 -18.08 -16.71 -3.64
N LEU A 62 -16.85 -17.15 -3.85
CA LEU A 62 -16.49 -18.28 -4.71
C LEU A 62 -16.50 -19.61 -3.95
N SER A 63 -17.03 -19.66 -2.72
CA SER A 63 -17.09 -20.91 -2.00
C SER A 63 -18.03 -21.87 -2.75
N PRO A 64 -17.67 -23.15 -2.91
CA PRO A 64 -18.49 -24.14 -3.61
C PRO A 64 -19.93 -24.15 -3.08
N GLU A 65 -20.11 -24.04 -1.77
CA GLU A 65 -21.40 -24.00 -1.08
C GLU A 65 -22.31 -22.85 -1.58
N LYS A 66 -21.77 -21.64 -1.76
CA LYS A 66 -22.55 -20.51 -2.28
C LYS A 66 -22.87 -20.66 -3.76
N LEU A 67 -21.91 -21.17 -4.54
CA LEU A 67 -22.09 -21.41 -5.96
C LEU A 67 -23.14 -22.52 -6.20
N GLU A 68 -23.12 -23.59 -5.40
CA GLU A 68 -24.12 -24.66 -5.40
C GLU A 68 -25.50 -24.13 -5.02
N ALA A 69 -25.59 -23.32 -3.96
CA ALA A 69 -26.86 -22.72 -3.54
C ALA A 69 -27.48 -21.84 -4.64
N GLU A 70 -26.67 -21.06 -5.37
CA GLU A 70 -27.16 -20.25 -6.48
C GLU A 70 -27.48 -21.09 -7.72
N ALA A 71 -26.68 -22.14 -7.99
CA ALA A 71 -26.94 -23.08 -9.09
C ALA A 71 -28.28 -23.81 -8.92
N VAL A 72 -28.60 -24.24 -7.71
CA VAL A 72 -29.89 -24.86 -7.38
C VAL A 72 -31.05 -23.88 -7.62
N LYS A 73 -30.92 -22.61 -7.24
CA LYS A 73 -31.95 -21.58 -7.54
C LYS A 73 -32.15 -21.34 -9.03
N LEU A 74 -31.08 -21.45 -9.81
CA LEU A 74 -31.11 -21.35 -11.27
C LEU A 74 -31.64 -22.62 -11.96
N GLY A 75 -32.04 -23.64 -11.19
CA GLY A 75 -32.54 -24.91 -11.72
C GLY A 75 -31.46 -25.79 -12.31
N MET A 76 -30.19 -25.53 -12.01
CA MET A 76 -29.09 -26.38 -12.44
C MET A 76 -29.11 -27.68 -11.64
N VAL A 77 -28.86 -28.80 -12.32
CA VAL A 77 -28.81 -30.15 -11.75
C VAL A 77 -27.41 -30.72 -11.96
N TYR A 78 -26.92 -31.47 -10.99
CA TYR A 78 -25.62 -32.12 -11.11
C TYR A 78 -25.67 -33.14 -12.26
N PRO A 79 -24.68 -33.12 -13.19
CA PRO A 79 -24.66 -34.07 -14.28
C PRO A 79 -24.43 -35.50 -13.77
N GLU A 80 -25.09 -36.47 -14.39
CA GLU A 80 -24.88 -37.90 -14.13
C GLU A 80 -23.43 -38.30 -14.44
N PRO A 81 -22.83 -39.25 -13.67
CA PRO A 81 -21.48 -39.76 -13.94
C PRO A 81 -21.36 -40.28 -15.37
N GLY A 82 -20.53 -39.63 -16.20
CA GLY A 82 -20.30 -40.00 -17.61
C GLY A 82 -21.00 -39.11 -18.65
N ALA A 83 -21.83 -38.15 -18.23
CA ALA A 83 -22.49 -37.20 -19.14
C ALA A 83 -21.57 -36.05 -19.61
N ILE A 84 -20.36 -35.93 -19.05
CA ILE A 84 -19.40 -34.87 -19.38
C ILE A 84 -18.51 -35.34 -20.53
N VAL A 85 -18.72 -34.77 -21.72
CA VAL A 85 -17.86 -34.98 -22.89
C VAL A 85 -16.92 -33.78 -23.00
N LEU A 86 -15.63 -33.99 -22.71
CA LEU A 86 -14.60 -33.00 -23.03
C LEU A 86 -14.39 -33.02 -24.55
N LEU A 87 -14.71 -31.91 -25.22
CA LEU A 87 -14.36 -31.74 -26.62
C LEU A 87 -12.86 -31.44 -26.72
N ASP A 88 -12.09 -32.32 -27.37
CA ASP A 88 -10.69 -32.09 -27.74
C ASP A 88 -10.62 -30.94 -28.77
N GLY A 89 -10.67 -29.71 -28.27
CA GLY A 89 -10.72 -28.52 -29.12
C GLY A 89 -10.62 -27.17 -28.41
N ALA A 90 -10.56 -27.13 -27.07
CA ALA A 90 -10.29 -25.87 -26.34
C ALA A 90 -8.78 -25.64 -26.16
N GLN A 91 -8.01 -25.76 -27.23
CA GLN A 91 -6.71 -25.10 -27.35
C GLN A 91 -6.97 -23.69 -27.88
N ASP A 92 -7.23 -22.72 -26.99
CA ASP A 92 -6.64 -21.37 -27.03
C ASP A 92 -7.25 -20.51 -25.91
N VAL A 93 -6.72 -20.65 -24.69
CA VAL A 93 -6.59 -19.46 -23.83
C VAL A 93 -5.10 -19.22 -23.70
N LYS A 94 -4.50 -18.73 -24.78
CA LYS A 94 -3.32 -17.87 -24.71
C LYS A 94 -3.50 -16.94 -23.52
N LYS A 95 -2.67 -17.17 -22.50
CA LYS A 95 -2.39 -16.17 -21.46
C LYS A 95 -1.68 -14.99 -22.13
N GLU A 96 -2.42 -14.16 -22.88
CA GLU A 96 -1.97 -12.82 -23.22
C GLU A 96 -2.12 -11.94 -21.97
N GLY A 97 -1.31 -12.24 -20.95
CA GLY A 97 -1.05 -11.38 -19.80
C GLY A 97 -0.25 -10.14 -20.18
N ARG A 98 -0.51 -9.55 -21.35
CA ARG A 98 -0.04 -8.24 -21.77
C ARG A 98 -1.21 -7.42 -22.27
N GLY A 99 -2.22 -7.28 -21.41
CA GLY A 99 -3.23 -6.26 -21.58
C GLY A 99 -2.59 -4.86 -21.68
N TRP A 100 -3.31 -3.96 -22.33
CA TRP A 100 -2.99 -2.55 -22.57
C TRP A 100 -2.27 -1.80 -21.41
N LEU A 101 -2.49 -2.22 -20.16
CA LEU A 101 -1.79 -1.72 -18.96
C LEU A 101 -0.26 -1.84 -19.04
N ALA A 102 0.27 -2.95 -19.58
CA ALA A 102 1.72 -3.11 -19.74
C ALA A 102 2.32 -2.10 -20.73
N LYS A 103 1.51 -1.57 -21.65
CA LYS A 103 1.91 -0.52 -22.60
C LYS A 103 1.97 0.84 -21.92
N LEU A 104 1.08 1.09 -20.95
CA LEU A 104 1.03 2.34 -20.18
C LEU A 104 2.29 2.52 -19.31
N PHE A 105 2.75 1.44 -18.66
CA PHE A 105 3.96 1.49 -17.82
C PHE A 105 5.29 1.53 -18.59
N ARG A 106 5.30 1.19 -19.89
CA ARG A 106 6.51 1.30 -20.74
C ARG A 106 6.79 2.73 -21.22
N LEU A 107 5.79 3.62 -21.22
CA LEU A 107 5.95 5.00 -21.68
C LEU A 107 6.66 5.90 -20.65
N ASN A 108 6.70 5.51 -19.37
CA ASN A 108 7.29 6.33 -18.29
C ASN A 108 8.78 6.05 -18.02
N LYS A 109 9.47 5.27 -18.87
CA LYS A 109 10.90 4.93 -18.71
C LYS A 109 11.80 5.52 -19.80
N ALA A 110 11.32 6.54 -20.51
CA ALA A 110 12.10 7.30 -21.48
C ALA A 110 11.93 8.80 -21.19
N SER A 111 12.47 9.24 -20.06
CA SER A 111 12.84 10.63 -19.81
C SER A 111 13.98 10.69 -18.82
#